data_AF-A0A841MQY6-F1
#
_entry.id   AF-A0A841MQY6-F1
#
_cell.length_a   1.000
_cell.length_b   1.000
_cell.length_c   1.000
_cell.angle_alpha   90.00
_cell.angle_beta   90.00
_cell.angle_gamma   90.00
#
_symmetry.space_group_name_H-M   'P 1'
#
loop_
_entity.id
_entity.type
_entity.pdbx_description
1 polymer ?
#
loop_
_entity_poly.entity_id
_entity_poly.type
_entity_poly.pdbx_seq_one_letter_code
_entity_poly.pdbx_strand_id
1 'polypeptide(L)'
;MKPFVLLFISIFFFSCTKKQEVIQGSLEDFVTGGMSFERGVEVGFMGFQGALEYDGKEVAYTKWNGIFKFFDPKTGRKIDEFQIPKEGPGSLKGGPHIAKVFDNSTIVATNTTGNAIVYKNKSVSAQFQLDMSDLESNDFFSFPMGGNALHQVSNDEYELTLNPFDVMAHRVGKDGFDLDFSSWILKFDDQGNWICKTDFKSPYDESYANSSQASAMVRMVENGNSWAMFSYSDSLYQIKDCQVVDTRKLESITPMTYFPDKYEGDKNRGAWKLQENGSMNIRLFQDISSGLNVRMTLIKHRQPDPDILDPRQKMFLDENTYLLLIYDPDWKLRGELEIIYPSGTRFENIFSTSEGLFINKPEQKSEDEYEFYKLDLTQFTD
;
A
#
# COMPACT_ATOMS: atom_id res chain seq x y z
N MET A 1 -36.55 -7.65 67.44
CA MET A 1 -37.07 -7.69 66.05
C MET A 1 -37.26 -6.27 65.54
N LYS A 2 -36.94 -6.08 64.25
CA LYS A 2 -36.91 -4.84 63.42
C LYS A 2 -35.61 -4.01 63.44
N PRO A 3 -35.23 -3.44 62.29
CA PRO A 3 -33.90 -3.62 61.69
C PRO A 3 -33.10 -2.32 61.56
N PHE A 4 -31.78 -2.43 61.47
CA PHE A 4 -30.92 -1.33 61.05
C PHE A 4 -30.50 -1.56 59.60
N VAL A 5 -31.06 -0.71 58.73
CA VAL A 5 -30.72 -0.57 57.31
C VAL A 5 -29.31 0.00 57.24
N LEU A 6 -28.35 -0.81 56.77
CA LEU A 6 -27.01 -0.33 56.43
C LEU A 6 -26.96 -0.10 54.92
N LEU A 7 -26.98 1.19 54.63
CA LEU A 7 -26.90 1.87 53.35
C LEU A 7 -25.59 1.46 52.63
N PHE A 8 -25.63 0.40 51.83
CA PHE A 8 -24.59 0.14 50.83
C PHE A 8 -24.86 1.08 49.65
N ILE A 9 -24.39 2.32 49.75
CA ILE A 9 -24.28 3.22 48.60
C ILE A 9 -23.26 2.59 47.65
N SER A 10 -23.82 1.96 46.64
CA SER A 10 -23.20 1.67 45.35
C SER A 10 -22.63 2.96 44.77
N ILE A 11 -21.37 3.23 45.05
CA ILE A 11 -20.54 4.16 44.27
C ILE A 11 -20.22 3.45 42.95
N PHE A 12 -21.19 3.43 42.04
CA PHE A 12 -20.90 3.28 40.62
C PHE A 12 -20.18 4.56 40.20
N PHE A 13 -18.84 4.53 40.21
CA PHE A 13 -18.05 5.44 39.40
C PHE A 13 -18.33 5.10 37.93
N PHE A 14 -19.40 5.68 37.38
CA PHE A 14 -19.50 5.91 35.94
C PHE A 14 -18.41 6.93 35.59
N SER A 15 -17.19 6.44 35.36
CA SER A 15 -16.24 7.13 34.50
C SER A 15 -16.82 7.07 33.10
N CYS A 16 -17.70 8.02 32.80
CA CYS A 16 -18.03 8.37 31.42
C CYS A 16 -16.76 9.01 30.84
N THR A 17 -15.83 8.19 30.37
CA THR A 17 -14.69 8.66 29.59
C THR A 17 -15.30 9.37 28.39
N LYS A 18 -15.11 10.69 28.27
CA LYS A 18 -15.58 11.44 27.10
C LYS A 18 -15.03 10.71 25.88
N LYS A 19 -15.92 10.28 24.98
CA LYS A 19 -15.53 9.72 23.69
C LYS A 19 -14.70 10.80 23.01
N GLN A 20 -13.41 10.54 22.83
CA GLN A 20 -12.50 11.47 22.20
C GLN A 20 -13.03 11.80 20.81
N GLU A 21 -13.16 13.09 20.52
CA GLU A 21 -13.56 13.53 19.19
C GLU A 21 -12.44 13.22 18.21
N VAL A 22 -12.82 12.72 17.03
CA VAL A 22 -11.90 12.45 15.94
C VAL A 22 -11.36 13.78 15.42
N ILE A 23 -10.05 13.88 15.28
CA ILE A 23 -9.38 15.11 14.85
C ILE A 23 -9.50 15.24 13.32
N GLN A 24 -9.89 16.42 12.83
CA GLN A 24 -9.94 16.73 11.39
C GLN A 24 -9.14 18.00 11.08
N GLY A 25 -8.49 18.04 9.92
CA GLY A 25 -7.77 19.24 9.47
C GLY A 25 -6.96 19.02 8.21
N SER A 26 -6.20 20.05 7.82
CA SER A 26 -5.21 19.94 6.74
C SER A 26 -4.00 19.17 7.27
N LEU A 27 -3.40 18.30 6.46
CA LEU A 27 -2.19 17.57 6.83
C LEU A 27 -1.06 18.52 7.26
N GLU A 28 -0.97 19.69 6.63
CA GLU A 28 -0.02 20.77 6.90
C GLU A 28 -0.08 21.28 8.33
N ASP A 29 -1.25 21.25 8.98
CA ASP A 29 -1.41 21.69 10.38
C ASP A 29 -0.71 20.74 11.37
N PHE A 30 -0.39 19.52 10.93
CA PHE A 30 0.23 18.47 11.73
C PHE A 30 1.70 18.21 11.35
N VAL A 31 2.27 19.03 10.46
CA VAL A 31 3.67 18.94 10.04
C VAL A 31 4.59 19.42 11.15
N THR A 32 5.41 18.52 11.67
CA THR A 32 6.39 18.80 12.72
C THR A 32 7.79 19.09 12.18
N GLY A 33 8.02 18.87 10.88
CA GLY A 33 9.27 19.19 10.22
C GLY A 33 9.32 18.70 8.77
N GLY A 34 10.53 18.57 8.26
CA GLY A 34 10.75 18.00 6.94
C GLY A 34 12.02 17.17 6.89
N MET A 35 12.12 16.37 5.85
CA MET A 35 13.29 15.56 5.54
C MET A 35 13.58 15.68 4.05
N SER A 36 14.85 15.69 3.67
CA SER A 36 15.24 15.59 2.28
C SER A 36 16.19 14.43 2.06
N PHE A 37 16.10 13.79 0.90
CA PHE A 37 17.01 12.75 0.47
C PHE A 37 17.77 13.22 -0.76
N GLU A 38 19.08 12.95 -0.79
CA GLU A 38 19.92 13.29 -1.93
C GLU A 38 19.48 12.48 -3.16
N ARG A 39 19.14 13.16 -4.26
CA ARG A 39 18.93 12.54 -5.56
C ARG A 39 20.27 12.43 -6.26
N GLY A 40 20.63 11.20 -6.65
CA GLY A 40 21.78 11.00 -7.52
C GLY A 40 21.50 11.49 -8.95
N VAL A 41 22.55 11.81 -9.70
CA VAL A 41 22.50 12.28 -11.10
C VAL A 41 21.74 11.33 -12.05
N GLU A 42 21.54 10.08 -11.65
CA GLU A 42 20.82 9.04 -12.42
C GLU A 42 19.37 8.80 -11.94
N VAL A 43 18.84 9.61 -11.02
CA VAL A 43 17.58 9.31 -10.33
C VAL A 43 16.46 10.25 -10.76
N GLY A 44 15.66 9.82 -11.74
CA GLY A 44 14.44 10.53 -12.12
C GLY A 44 13.26 10.32 -11.14
N PHE A 45 13.17 9.17 -10.48
CA PHE A 45 12.10 8.83 -9.54
C PHE A 45 12.65 8.09 -8.32
N MET A 46 12.28 8.52 -7.12
CA MET A 46 12.65 7.86 -5.86
C MET A 46 11.43 7.12 -5.30
N GLY A 47 11.24 5.87 -5.69
CA GLY A 47 10.12 5.04 -5.22
C GLY A 47 10.40 4.44 -3.84
N PHE A 48 10.27 5.23 -2.77
CA PHE A 48 10.35 4.76 -1.39
C PHE A 48 9.31 3.68 -1.12
N GLN A 49 9.76 2.58 -0.51
CA GLN A 49 8.91 1.44 -0.21
C GLN A 49 8.63 1.28 1.28
N GLY A 50 9.46 1.88 2.15
CA GLY A 50 9.36 1.74 3.60
C GLY A 50 10.67 2.06 4.30
N ALA A 51 10.71 1.72 5.58
CA ALA A 51 11.92 1.65 6.39
C ALA A 51 12.07 0.25 7.00
N LEU A 52 13.30 -0.13 7.31
CA LEU A 52 13.62 -1.43 7.91
C LEU A 52 14.97 -1.37 8.63
N GLU A 53 15.28 -2.40 9.39
CA GLU A 53 16.63 -2.60 9.94
C GLU A 53 17.54 -3.29 8.92
N TYR A 54 18.63 -2.63 8.55
CA TYR A 54 19.64 -3.09 7.61
C TYR A 54 21.02 -2.94 8.24
N ASP A 55 21.75 -4.05 8.38
CA ASP A 55 23.06 -4.11 9.05
C ASP A 55 23.06 -3.43 10.44
N GLY A 56 21.99 -3.65 11.22
CA GLY A 56 21.85 -3.13 12.59
C GLY A 56 21.50 -1.64 12.67
N LYS A 57 21.06 -1.02 11.58
CA LYS A 57 20.64 0.38 11.52
C LYS A 57 19.29 0.51 10.83
N GLU A 58 18.45 1.43 11.31
CA GLU A 58 17.26 1.83 10.57
C GLU A 58 17.66 2.52 9.27
N VAL A 59 17.07 2.10 8.15
CA VAL A 59 17.25 2.69 6.83
C VAL A 59 15.91 2.92 6.17
N ALA A 60 15.78 4.04 5.46
CA ALA A 60 14.73 4.23 4.48
C ALA A 60 15.22 3.66 3.14
N TYR A 61 14.36 2.99 2.37
CA TYR A 61 14.81 2.39 1.12
C TYR A 61 13.87 2.65 -0.04
N THR A 62 14.49 2.76 -1.22
CA THR A 62 13.80 2.92 -2.50
C THR A 62 14.00 1.67 -3.35
N LYS A 63 13.08 1.45 -4.28
CA LYS A 63 13.22 0.42 -5.31
C LYS A 63 12.85 0.99 -6.68
N TRP A 64 13.72 0.75 -7.65
CA TRP A 64 13.43 1.01 -9.06
C TRP A 64 14.17 0.00 -9.95
N ASN A 65 13.45 -0.68 -10.85
CA ASN A 65 14.03 -1.63 -11.82
C ASN A 65 15.00 -2.66 -11.22
N GLY A 66 14.66 -3.23 -10.06
CA GLY A 66 15.49 -4.23 -9.36
C GLY A 66 16.71 -3.66 -8.64
N ILE A 67 16.85 -2.33 -8.58
CA ILE A 67 17.86 -1.63 -7.79
C ILE A 67 17.23 -1.14 -6.49
N PHE A 68 17.84 -1.50 -5.38
CA PHE A 68 17.51 -1.08 -4.04
C PHE A 68 18.57 -0.10 -3.56
N LYS A 69 18.15 1.09 -3.14
CA LYS A 69 19.05 2.09 -2.54
C LYS A 69 18.60 2.34 -1.11
N PHE A 70 19.57 2.31 -0.20
CA PHE A 70 19.36 2.46 1.23
C PHE A 70 19.90 3.81 1.67
N PHE A 71 19.09 4.53 2.44
CA PHE A 71 19.37 5.88 2.90
C PHE A 71 19.31 5.92 4.42
N ASP A 72 20.24 6.67 5.02
CA ASP A 72 20.16 7.04 6.43
C ASP A 72 19.01 8.04 6.60
N PRO A 73 17.95 7.70 7.36
CA PRO A 73 16.82 8.61 7.56
C PRO A 73 17.25 9.92 8.21
N LYS A 74 18.30 9.95 9.04
CA LYS A 74 18.70 11.16 9.76
C LYS A 74 19.43 12.16 8.88
N THR A 75 20.19 11.68 7.91
CA THR A 75 21.03 12.52 7.06
C THR A 75 20.52 12.64 5.62
N GLY A 76 19.59 11.79 5.20
CA GLY A 76 19.08 11.75 3.83
C GLY A 76 20.07 11.17 2.81
N ARG A 77 21.23 10.70 3.27
CA ARG A 77 22.32 10.25 2.40
C ARG A 77 22.20 8.78 2.06
N LYS A 78 22.55 8.44 0.80
CA LYS A 78 22.67 7.03 0.40
C LYS A 78 23.85 6.40 1.13
N ILE A 79 23.59 5.30 1.84
CA ILE A 79 24.62 4.56 2.58
C ILE A 79 24.99 3.23 1.91
N ASP A 80 24.07 2.64 1.15
CA ASP A 80 24.31 1.38 0.47
C ASP A 80 23.39 1.19 -0.75
N GLU A 81 23.71 0.21 -1.57
CA GLU A 81 22.95 -0.18 -2.75
C GLU A 81 23.05 -1.70 -2.98
N PHE A 82 21.97 -2.27 -3.50
CA PHE A 82 21.95 -3.62 -4.04
C PHE A 82 21.19 -3.64 -5.35
N GLN A 83 21.76 -4.29 -6.35
CA GLN A 83 21.13 -4.49 -7.64
C GLN A 83 20.95 -5.99 -7.89
N ILE A 84 19.72 -6.40 -8.17
CA ILE A 84 19.44 -7.74 -8.70
C ILE A 84 20.20 -7.88 -10.03
N PRO A 85 21.14 -8.84 -10.16
CA PRO A 85 21.87 -9.06 -11.40
C PRO A 85 20.92 -9.27 -12.57
N LYS A 86 21.21 -8.67 -13.72
CA LYS A 86 20.41 -8.86 -14.94
C LYS A 86 20.69 -10.21 -15.61
N GLU A 87 21.90 -10.73 -15.44
CA GLU A 87 22.40 -11.95 -16.06
C GLU A 87 23.23 -12.78 -15.06
N GLY A 88 23.44 -14.06 -15.38
CA GLY A 88 24.26 -14.99 -14.59
C GLY A 88 23.47 -15.78 -13.54
N PRO A 89 24.16 -16.60 -12.73
CA PRO A 89 23.51 -17.49 -11.75
C PRO A 89 22.81 -16.74 -10.61
N GLY A 90 23.09 -15.44 -10.45
CA GLY A 90 22.45 -14.58 -9.48
C GLY A 90 21.22 -13.83 -10.00
N SER A 91 20.85 -13.98 -11.28
CA SER A 91 19.73 -13.26 -11.88
C SER A 91 18.42 -14.03 -11.79
N LEU A 92 17.30 -13.29 -11.75
CA LEU A 92 15.99 -13.90 -11.90
C LEU A 92 15.66 -14.13 -13.38
N LYS A 93 15.42 -15.38 -13.77
CA LYS A 93 14.99 -15.75 -15.11
C LYS A 93 13.70 -15.01 -15.49
N GLY A 94 13.71 -14.29 -16.61
CA GLY A 94 12.58 -13.45 -17.05
C GLY A 94 12.54 -12.05 -16.41
N GLY A 95 13.49 -11.73 -15.53
CA GLY A 95 13.58 -10.45 -14.82
C GLY A 95 12.60 -10.34 -13.65
N PRO A 96 12.89 -9.47 -12.66
CA PRO A 96 12.00 -9.22 -11.53
C PRO A 96 10.80 -8.37 -11.96
N HIS A 97 9.59 -8.86 -11.72
CA HIS A 97 8.39 -8.03 -11.83
C HIS A 97 8.12 -7.32 -10.50
N ILE A 98 8.19 -8.08 -9.40
CA ILE A 98 8.15 -7.55 -8.04
C ILE A 98 9.36 -8.03 -7.25
N ALA A 99 9.71 -7.24 -6.25
CA ALA A 99 10.80 -7.51 -5.34
C ALA A 99 10.65 -6.58 -4.14
N LYS A 100 11.04 -7.04 -2.96
CA LYS A 100 10.99 -6.27 -1.71
C LYS A 100 12.15 -6.68 -0.81
N VAL A 101 12.63 -5.72 -0.02
CA VAL A 101 13.61 -5.95 1.04
C VAL A 101 12.84 -6.18 2.33
N PHE A 102 13.28 -7.15 3.10
CA PHE A 102 12.76 -7.56 4.39
C PHE A 102 13.86 -7.45 5.45
N ASP A 103 13.69 -8.14 6.57
CA ASP A 103 14.66 -8.19 7.67
C ASP A 103 16.12 -8.35 7.24
N ASN A 104 17.03 -7.65 7.93
CA ASN A 104 18.48 -7.85 7.94
C ASN A 104 19.11 -8.33 6.60
N SER A 105 18.82 -7.61 5.51
CA SER A 105 19.36 -7.87 4.16
C SER A 105 18.74 -9.05 3.39
N THR A 106 17.54 -9.51 3.76
CA THR A 106 16.74 -10.45 2.98
C THR A 106 16.03 -9.71 1.84
N ILE A 107 16.19 -10.16 0.61
CA ILE A 107 15.48 -9.64 -0.56
C ILE A 107 14.80 -10.78 -1.27
N VAL A 108 13.49 -10.68 -1.47
CA VAL A 108 12.74 -11.65 -2.26
C VAL A 108 12.28 -10.97 -3.54
N ALA A 109 12.47 -11.64 -4.67
CA ALA A 109 12.00 -11.18 -5.97
C ALA A 109 11.28 -12.30 -6.70
N THR A 110 10.22 -11.96 -7.43
CA THR A 110 9.45 -12.90 -8.24
C THR A 110 8.87 -12.23 -9.49
N ASN A 111 8.42 -13.04 -10.44
CA ASN A 111 7.74 -12.60 -11.65
C ASN A 111 6.43 -13.34 -11.91
N THR A 112 5.69 -12.91 -12.94
CA THR A 112 4.35 -13.45 -13.23
C THR A 112 4.37 -14.90 -13.66
N THR A 113 5.51 -15.42 -14.10
CA THR A 113 5.66 -16.84 -14.42
C THR A 113 5.98 -17.68 -13.19
N GLY A 114 6.06 -17.09 -12.00
CA GLY A 114 6.33 -17.78 -10.72
C GLY A 114 7.80 -18.06 -10.44
N ASN A 115 8.74 -17.59 -11.27
CA ASN A 115 10.16 -17.70 -10.93
C ASN A 115 10.43 -16.78 -9.75
N ALA A 116 11.01 -17.31 -8.68
CA ALA A 116 11.34 -16.57 -7.48
C ALA A 116 12.81 -16.80 -7.06
N ILE A 117 13.37 -15.79 -6.42
CA ILE A 117 14.74 -15.81 -5.89
C ILE A 117 14.75 -15.10 -4.53
N VAL A 118 15.47 -15.69 -3.58
CA VAL A 118 15.70 -15.15 -2.24
C VAL A 118 17.18 -14.85 -2.11
N TYR A 119 17.50 -13.59 -1.85
CA TYR A 119 18.84 -13.16 -1.48
C TYR A 119 18.89 -12.97 0.03
N LYS A 120 19.93 -13.49 0.69
CA LYS A 120 20.27 -13.17 2.08
C LYS A 120 21.69 -12.60 2.05
N ASN A 121 21.91 -11.42 2.64
CA ASN A 121 23.21 -10.72 2.61
C ASN A 121 23.77 -10.54 1.18
N LYS A 122 22.93 -10.05 0.26
CA LYS A 122 23.27 -9.81 -1.16
C LYS A 122 23.71 -11.06 -1.95
N SER A 123 23.60 -12.25 -1.38
CA SER A 123 23.94 -13.53 -2.01
C SER A 123 22.70 -14.37 -2.22
N VAL A 124 22.65 -15.15 -3.30
CA VAL A 124 21.52 -16.06 -3.54
C VAL A 124 21.49 -17.12 -2.45
N SER A 125 20.39 -17.15 -1.70
CA SER A 125 20.09 -18.16 -0.69
C SER A 125 19.25 -19.29 -1.28
N ALA A 126 18.24 -18.94 -2.08
CA ALA A 126 17.35 -19.90 -2.71
C ALA A 126 16.85 -19.37 -4.06
N GLN A 127 16.56 -20.29 -4.98
CA GLN A 127 15.92 -20.00 -6.25
C GLN A 127 15.00 -21.17 -6.62
N PHE A 128 13.75 -20.85 -6.94
CA PHE A 128 12.71 -21.85 -7.16
C PHE A 128 11.64 -21.32 -8.11
N GLN A 129 10.78 -22.24 -8.55
CA GLN A 129 9.64 -21.98 -9.39
C GLN A 129 8.39 -22.25 -8.55
N LEU A 130 7.61 -21.21 -8.26
CA LEU A 130 6.30 -21.36 -7.64
C LEU A 130 5.38 -22.10 -8.62
N ASP A 131 4.65 -23.09 -8.12
CA ASP A 131 3.64 -23.79 -8.92
C ASP A 131 2.43 -22.87 -9.16
N MET A 132 2.37 -22.25 -10.34
CA MET A 132 1.28 -21.34 -10.70
C MET A 132 0.11 -22.05 -11.40
N SER A 133 0.16 -23.38 -11.58
CA SER A 133 -0.82 -24.14 -12.37
C SER A 133 -2.25 -24.03 -11.84
N ASP A 134 -2.37 -23.92 -10.52
CA ASP A 134 -3.61 -23.70 -9.78
C ASP A 134 -4.25 -22.32 -10.02
N LEU A 135 -3.55 -21.42 -10.71
CA LEU A 135 -3.96 -20.07 -11.11
C LEU A 135 -4.09 -19.94 -12.64
N GLU A 136 -3.76 -20.99 -13.41
CA GLU A 136 -3.68 -21.00 -14.88
C GLU A 136 -5.04 -21.04 -15.60
N SER A 137 -6.17 -20.82 -14.92
CA SER A 137 -7.46 -20.72 -15.60
C SER A 137 -7.55 -19.42 -16.40
N ASN A 138 -6.94 -19.36 -17.59
CA ASN A 138 -7.09 -18.33 -18.63
C ASN A 138 -6.83 -16.86 -18.27
N ASP A 139 -6.43 -16.53 -17.04
CA ASP A 139 -6.37 -15.14 -16.60
C ASP A 139 -4.94 -14.61 -16.58
N PHE A 140 -4.73 -13.51 -17.31
CA PHE A 140 -3.54 -12.69 -17.12
C PHE A 140 -3.61 -12.07 -15.72
N PHE A 141 -2.79 -12.55 -14.78
CA PHE A 141 -2.60 -11.86 -13.51
C PHE A 141 -1.34 -11.01 -13.54
N SER A 142 -1.46 -9.81 -12.97
CA SER A 142 -0.35 -8.94 -12.65
C SER A 142 -0.13 -8.93 -11.14
N PHE A 143 0.85 -8.16 -10.69
CA PHE A 143 1.00 -7.88 -9.28
C PHE A 143 0.59 -6.43 -9.02
N PRO A 144 -0.02 -6.13 -7.86
CA PRO A 144 -0.21 -4.74 -7.44
C PRO A 144 1.11 -3.97 -7.49
N MET A 145 1.08 -2.73 -7.98
CA MET A 145 2.29 -1.89 -7.99
C MET A 145 2.70 -1.49 -6.56
N GLY A 146 4.01 -1.30 -6.35
CA GLY A 146 4.59 -0.85 -5.07
C GLY A 146 4.77 -1.97 -4.04
N GLY A 147 4.87 -1.59 -2.77
CA GLY A 147 5.15 -2.50 -1.64
C GLY A 147 3.98 -3.42 -1.24
N ASN A 148 2.87 -3.39 -1.97
CA ASN A 148 1.63 -4.12 -1.65
C ASN A 148 1.62 -5.58 -2.14
N ALA A 149 2.45 -5.93 -3.12
CA ALA A 149 2.40 -7.25 -3.74
C ALA A 149 3.09 -8.35 -2.93
N LEU A 150 4.11 -8.02 -2.13
CA LEU A 150 4.93 -9.02 -1.44
C LEU A 150 5.12 -8.61 0.02
N HIS A 151 4.88 -9.54 0.93
CA HIS A 151 5.00 -9.32 2.37
C HIS A 151 5.66 -10.52 3.04
N GLN A 152 6.29 -10.28 4.19
CA GLN A 152 6.86 -11.32 5.04
C GLN A 152 5.93 -11.49 6.24
N VAL A 153 5.48 -12.72 6.47
CA VAL A 153 4.56 -13.06 7.58
C VAL A 153 5.34 -13.56 8.79
N SER A 154 6.42 -14.30 8.52
CA SER A 154 7.42 -14.74 9.49
C SER A 154 8.76 -14.86 8.77
N ASN A 155 9.86 -15.13 9.50
CA ASN A 155 11.23 -15.09 8.95
C ASN A 155 11.39 -15.84 7.61
N ASP A 156 10.71 -16.98 7.44
CA ASP A 156 10.83 -17.83 6.26
C ASP A 156 9.49 -18.05 5.52
N GLU A 157 8.47 -17.21 5.77
CA GLU A 157 7.18 -17.30 5.09
C GLU A 157 6.77 -15.96 4.48
N TYR A 158 6.31 -16.03 3.22
CA TYR A 158 5.97 -14.87 2.42
C TYR A 158 4.54 -14.95 1.91
N GLU A 159 3.90 -13.80 1.80
CA GLU A 159 2.60 -13.61 1.15
C GLU A 159 2.76 -12.85 -0.15
N LEU A 160 2.23 -13.42 -1.24
CA LEU A 160 2.14 -12.81 -2.56
C LEU A 160 0.69 -12.42 -2.83
N THR A 161 0.45 -11.14 -3.10
CA THR A 161 -0.87 -10.60 -3.48
C THR A 161 -0.98 -10.51 -4.99
N LEU A 162 -2.06 -11.07 -5.54
CA LEU A 162 -2.34 -11.09 -6.97
C LEU A 162 -3.25 -9.93 -7.38
N ASN A 163 -3.15 -9.53 -8.65
CA ASN A 163 -4.05 -8.58 -9.31
C ASN A 163 -4.58 -9.22 -10.61
N PRO A 164 -5.71 -9.95 -10.56
CA PRO A 164 -6.28 -10.70 -11.68
C PRO A 164 -7.00 -9.76 -12.65
N PHE A 165 -6.25 -9.07 -13.51
CA PHE A 165 -6.82 -8.19 -14.52
C PHE A 165 -6.18 -8.42 -15.88
N ASP A 166 -6.98 -8.88 -16.83
CA ASP A 166 -6.59 -8.97 -18.22
C ASP A 166 -6.72 -7.61 -18.90
N VAL A 167 -5.59 -6.90 -18.93
CA VAL A 167 -5.45 -5.63 -19.66
C VAL A 167 -5.76 -5.76 -21.15
N MET A 168 -5.77 -6.94 -21.76
CA MET A 168 -6.10 -7.16 -23.18
C MET A 168 -7.58 -7.50 -23.41
N ALA A 169 -8.37 -7.80 -22.37
CA ALA A 169 -9.77 -8.21 -22.50
C ALA A 169 -10.63 -7.17 -23.23
N HIS A 170 -10.39 -5.87 -22.98
CA HIS A 170 -11.08 -4.76 -23.65
C HIS A 170 -10.95 -4.82 -25.19
N ARG A 171 -9.82 -5.35 -25.71
CA ARG A 171 -9.57 -5.45 -27.16
C ARG A 171 -10.50 -6.45 -27.84
N VAL A 172 -10.86 -7.51 -27.12
CA VAL A 172 -11.69 -8.61 -27.59
C VAL A 172 -13.14 -8.51 -27.11
N GLY A 173 -13.49 -7.44 -26.40
CA GLY A 173 -14.86 -7.21 -25.91
C GLY A 173 -15.27 -8.17 -24.80
N LYS A 174 -14.32 -8.55 -23.95
CA LYS A 174 -14.53 -9.34 -22.73
C LYS A 174 -14.27 -8.49 -21.50
N ASP A 175 -14.83 -8.93 -20.38
CA ASP A 175 -14.52 -8.38 -19.07
C ASP A 175 -13.05 -8.64 -18.72
N GLY A 176 -12.39 -7.63 -18.18
CA GLY A 176 -10.98 -7.70 -17.79
C GLY A 176 -10.77 -8.28 -16.40
N PHE A 177 -11.77 -8.19 -15.53
CA PHE A 177 -11.71 -8.67 -14.16
C PHE A 177 -12.68 -9.84 -13.95
N ASP A 178 -12.15 -11.00 -13.57
CA ASP A 178 -12.96 -12.13 -13.12
C ASP A 178 -13.49 -11.89 -11.69
N LEU A 179 -14.79 -11.59 -11.59
CA LEU A 179 -15.48 -11.36 -10.31
C LEU A 179 -15.57 -12.63 -9.43
N ASP A 180 -15.42 -13.81 -10.03
CA ASP A 180 -15.41 -15.10 -9.31
C ASP A 180 -14.02 -15.47 -8.77
N PHE A 181 -12.98 -14.71 -9.11
CA PHE A 181 -11.62 -14.93 -8.61
C PHE A 181 -11.56 -14.86 -7.08
N SER A 182 -10.96 -15.88 -6.45
CA SER A 182 -10.91 -16.02 -4.99
C SER A 182 -9.51 -16.15 -4.38
N SER A 183 -8.50 -16.42 -5.22
CA SER A 183 -7.11 -16.68 -4.81
C SER A 183 -6.26 -15.41 -4.75
N TRP A 184 -6.75 -14.37 -4.07
CA TRP A 184 -6.09 -13.06 -3.94
C TRP A 184 -4.70 -13.08 -3.33
N ILE A 185 -4.48 -13.94 -2.34
CA ILE A 185 -3.21 -14.01 -1.60
C ILE A 185 -2.75 -15.46 -1.53
N LEU A 186 -1.46 -15.65 -1.83
CA LEU A 186 -0.77 -16.93 -1.80
C LEU A 186 0.28 -16.87 -0.70
N LYS A 187 0.40 -17.94 0.09
CA LYS A 187 1.43 -18.08 1.12
C LYS A 187 2.39 -19.19 0.74
N PHE A 188 3.69 -18.92 0.81
CA PHE A 188 4.76 -19.87 0.49
C PHE A 188 5.97 -19.70 1.42
N ASP A 189 6.77 -20.76 1.55
CA ASP A 189 7.99 -20.73 2.36
C ASP A 189 9.24 -20.26 1.57
N ASP A 190 10.38 -20.11 2.23
CA ASP A 190 11.64 -19.69 1.61
C ASP A 190 12.29 -20.72 0.66
N GLN A 191 11.65 -21.88 0.48
CA GLN A 191 11.99 -22.91 -0.51
C GLN A 191 10.98 -22.98 -1.67
N GLY A 192 9.92 -22.17 -1.64
CA GLY A 192 8.88 -22.13 -2.66
C GLY A 192 7.79 -23.19 -2.49
N ASN A 193 7.72 -23.86 -1.34
CA ASN A 193 6.60 -24.76 -1.06
C ASN A 193 5.35 -23.94 -0.79
N TRP A 194 4.27 -24.29 -1.48
CA TRP A 194 2.95 -23.73 -1.22
C TRP A 194 2.46 -24.12 0.16
N ILE A 195 2.05 -23.13 0.94
CA ILE A 195 1.44 -23.33 2.25
C ILE A 195 -0.08 -23.29 2.09
N CYS A 196 -0.61 -22.21 1.51
CA CYS A 196 -2.04 -22.05 1.27
C CYS A 196 -2.32 -20.92 0.27
N LYS A 197 -3.59 -20.80 -0.15
CA LYS A 197 -4.13 -19.67 -0.89
C LYS A 197 -5.47 -19.26 -0.33
N THR A 198 -5.83 -18.00 -0.49
CA THR A 198 -7.13 -17.51 -0.06
C THR A 198 -8.25 -18.06 -0.92
N ASP A 199 -9.46 -18.10 -0.36
CA ASP A 199 -10.68 -18.47 -1.08
C ASP A 199 -11.84 -17.57 -0.65
N PHE A 200 -11.79 -16.30 -1.04
CA PHE A 200 -12.89 -15.36 -0.84
C PHE A 200 -13.06 -14.46 -2.06
N LYS A 201 -14.31 -14.13 -2.41
CA LYS A 201 -14.61 -13.31 -3.58
C LYS A 201 -14.44 -11.82 -3.30
N SER A 202 -14.28 -11.05 -4.38
CA SER A 202 -14.38 -9.60 -4.29
C SER A 202 -15.79 -9.16 -3.85
N PRO A 203 -15.94 -7.97 -3.25
CA PRO A 203 -17.24 -7.45 -2.80
C PRO A 203 -18.04 -6.80 -3.95
N TYR A 204 -17.63 -6.97 -5.20
CA TYR A 204 -18.14 -6.20 -6.33
C TYR A 204 -19.22 -6.94 -7.12
N ASP A 205 -20.06 -6.15 -7.78
CA ASP A 205 -21.02 -6.62 -8.77
C ASP A 205 -20.47 -6.48 -10.21
N GLU A 206 -21.28 -6.89 -11.18
CA GLU A 206 -20.96 -6.85 -12.62
C GLU A 206 -20.53 -5.46 -13.13
N SER A 207 -20.90 -4.37 -12.46
CA SER A 207 -20.50 -3.03 -12.88
C SER A 207 -18.99 -2.79 -12.79
N TYR A 208 -18.27 -3.62 -12.03
CA TYR A 208 -16.82 -3.57 -11.86
C TYR A 208 -16.06 -4.57 -12.75
N ALA A 209 -16.74 -5.37 -13.58
CA ALA A 209 -16.07 -6.41 -14.38
C ALA A 209 -15.02 -5.86 -15.38
N ASN A 210 -15.08 -4.56 -15.70
CA ASN A 210 -14.11 -3.88 -16.56
C ASN A 210 -13.20 -2.88 -15.82
N SER A 211 -13.24 -2.90 -14.50
CA SER A 211 -12.52 -1.99 -13.62
C SER A 211 -11.12 -2.51 -13.32
N SER A 212 -10.09 -1.80 -13.78
CA SER A 212 -8.69 -2.22 -13.59
C SER A 212 -8.22 -2.08 -12.14
N GLN A 213 -8.86 -1.18 -11.39
CA GLN A 213 -8.51 -0.92 -10.00
C GLN A 213 -9.34 -1.78 -9.04
N ALA A 214 -10.49 -2.32 -9.45
CA ALA A 214 -11.29 -3.22 -8.62
C ALA A 214 -10.52 -4.50 -8.25
N SER A 215 -9.73 -5.02 -9.19
CA SER A 215 -8.87 -6.19 -9.00
C SER A 215 -7.62 -5.90 -8.15
N ALA A 216 -7.39 -4.65 -7.73
CA ALA A 216 -6.27 -4.29 -6.87
C ALA A 216 -6.65 -4.27 -5.39
N MET A 217 -5.66 -4.59 -4.55
CA MET A 217 -5.76 -4.55 -3.09
C MET A 217 -4.59 -3.76 -2.49
N VAL A 218 -4.89 -3.00 -1.44
CA VAL A 218 -3.88 -2.46 -0.51
C VAL A 218 -3.72 -3.41 0.66
N ARG A 219 -2.50 -3.53 1.17
CA ARG A 219 -2.10 -4.61 2.09
C ARG A 219 -1.20 -4.09 3.19
N MET A 220 -1.39 -4.60 4.41
CA MET A 220 -0.54 -4.34 5.56
C MET A 220 -0.31 -5.66 6.28
N VAL A 221 0.96 -6.05 6.48
CA VAL A 221 1.33 -7.22 7.28
C VAL A 221 2.22 -6.75 8.41
N GLU A 222 1.71 -6.79 9.64
CA GLU A 222 2.40 -6.27 10.82
C GLU A 222 2.12 -7.11 12.05
N ASN A 223 3.16 -7.38 12.84
CA ASN A 223 3.07 -8.16 14.09
C ASN A 223 2.34 -9.51 13.91
N GLY A 224 2.58 -10.20 12.80
CA GLY A 224 1.93 -11.47 12.45
C GLY A 224 0.45 -11.35 12.02
N ASN A 225 -0.08 -10.14 11.90
CA ASN A 225 -1.42 -9.89 11.35
C ASN A 225 -1.32 -9.49 9.89
N SER A 226 -2.13 -10.09 9.04
CA SER A 226 -2.24 -9.74 7.62
C SER A 226 -3.58 -9.07 7.38
N TRP A 227 -3.57 -7.86 6.82
CA TRP A 227 -4.75 -7.06 6.55
C TRP A 227 -4.83 -6.70 5.08
N ALA A 228 -6.05 -6.63 4.56
CA ALA A 228 -6.32 -6.32 3.17
C ALA A 228 -7.54 -5.41 3.02
N MET A 229 -7.49 -4.53 2.04
CA MET A 229 -8.66 -3.80 1.54
C MET A 229 -8.63 -3.78 0.02
N PHE A 230 -9.78 -4.00 -0.61
CA PHE A 230 -9.90 -3.73 -2.04
C PHE A 230 -9.92 -2.23 -2.32
N SER A 231 -9.47 -1.82 -3.51
CA SER A 231 -9.37 -0.40 -3.88
C SER A 231 -10.68 0.38 -3.73
N TYR A 232 -11.82 -0.26 -4.03
CA TYR A 232 -13.15 0.34 -4.05
C TYR A 232 -14.07 -0.14 -2.91
N SER A 233 -13.51 -0.30 -1.70
CA SER A 233 -14.27 -0.75 -0.54
C SER A 233 -13.79 -0.11 0.77
N ASP A 234 -14.70 0.09 1.71
CA ASP A 234 -14.38 0.40 3.11
C ASP A 234 -14.14 -0.84 3.97
N SER A 235 -14.28 -2.03 3.40
CA SER A 235 -14.14 -3.28 4.15
C SER A 235 -12.67 -3.63 4.31
N LEU A 236 -12.27 -3.80 5.56
CA LEU A 236 -10.98 -4.33 5.97
C LEU A 236 -11.14 -5.80 6.32
N TYR A 237 -10.31 -6.63 5.71
CA TYR A 237 -10.28 -8.07 5.89
C TYR A 237 -9.04 -8.46 6.69
N GLN A 238 -9.22 -9.15 7.81
CA GLN A 238 -8.13 -9.80 8.52
C GLN A 238 -7.90 -11.19 7.92
N ILE A 239 -6.69 -11.45 7.47
CA ILE A 239 -6.27 -12.73 6.91
C ILE A 239 -5.37 -13.44 7.90
N LYS A 240 -5.70 -14.70 8.16
CA LYS A 240 -4.88 -15.62 8.95
C LYS A 240 -4.92 -16.99 8.31
N ASP A 241 -3.75 -17.57 8.07
CA ASP A 241 -3.62 -18.90 7.43
C ASP A 241 -4.41 -18.98 6.10
N CYS A 242 -4.31 -17.92 5.30
CA CYS A 242 -5.06 -17.72 4.05
C CYS A 242 -6.58 -17.72 4.18
N GLN A 243 -7.14 -17.51 5.37
CA GLN A 243 -8.58 -17.39 5.59
C GLN A 243 -8.94 -16.00 6.08
N VAL A 244 -10.08 -15.48 5.64
CA VAL A 244 -10.67 -14.27 6.22
C VAL A 244 -11.27 -14.64 7.57
N VAL A 245 -10.68 -14.13 8.64
CA VAL A 245 -11.12 -14.41 10.02
C VAL A 245 -11.94 -13.27 10.62
N ASP A 246 -11.84 -12.08 10.05
CA ASP A 246 -12.64 -10.91 10.42
C ASP A 246 -12.84 -10.00 9.21
N THR A 247 -14.02 -9.39 9.13
CA THR A 247 -14.35 -8.37 8.14
C THR A 247 -15.04 -7.22 8.86
N ARG A 248 -14.46 -6.03 8.76
CA ARG A 248 -15.03 -4.82 9.37
C ARG A 248 -15.06 -3.67 8.39
N LYS A 249 -16.14 -2.88 8.42
CA LYS A 249 -16.20 -1.61 7.71
C LYS A 249 -15.46 -0.56 8.52
N LEU A 250 -14.47 0.10 7.93
CA LEU A 250 -13.75 1.19 8.58
C LEU A 250 -14.58 2.48 8.53
N GLU A 251 -14.58 3.21 9.64
CA GLU A 251 -15.25 4.51 9.75
C GLU A 251 -14.40 5.62 9.09
N SER A 252 -15.08 6.60 8.49
CA SER A 252 -14.55 7.91 8.10
C SER A 252 -15.58 8.97 8.44
N ILE A 253 -15.15 10.22 8.64
CA ILE A 253 -16.09 11.34 8.79
C ILE A 253 -16.50 11.83 7.41
N THR A 254 -15.53 11.99 6.51
CA THR A 254 -15.83 12.37 5.13
C THR A 254 -16.50 11.20 4.40
N PRO A 255 -17.71 11.38 3.85
CA PRO A 255 -18.37 10.33 3.09
C PRO A 255 -17.55 9.89 1.88
N MET A 256 -17.36 8.58 1.73
CA MET A 256 -16.66 7.97 0.61
C MET A 256 -17.65 7.27 -0.31
N THR A 257 -17.49 7.46 -1.61
CA THR A 257 -18.30 6.77 -2.63
C THR A 257 -17.38 6.12 -3.64
N TYR A 258 -17.52 4.82 -3.79
CA TYR A 258 -16.69 4.02 -4.68
C TYR A 258 -17.40 3.82 -6.02
N PHE A 259 -16.69 4.13 -7.09
CA PHE A 259 -17.17 3.91 -8.45
C PHE A 259 -16.11 3.15 -9.25
N PRO A 260 -16.51 2.25 -10.14
CA PRO A 260 -15.56 1.62 -11.06
C PRO A 260 -14.93 2.69 -11.96
N ASP A 261 -13.63 2.56 -12.18
CA ASP A 261 -12.94 3.21 -13.29
C ASP A 261 -13.49 2.69 -14.63
N LYS A 262 -13.50 3.56 -15.63
CA LYS A 262 -14.03 3.24 -16.97
C LYS A 262 -12.94 3.36 -18.01
N TYR A 263 -12.90 2.42 -18.93
CA TYR A 263 -11.99 2.52 -20.07
C TYR A 263 -12.50 3.60 -21.04
N GLU A 264 -11.67 4.63 -21.25
CA GLU A 264 -11.91 5.68 -22.23
C GLU A 264 -10.92 5.54 -23.40
N GLY A 265 -11.45 5.31 -24.59
CA GLY A 265 -10.66 5.14 -25.81
C GLY A 265 -11.30 4.17 -26.79
N ASP A 266 -10.49 3.65 -27.71
CA ASP A 266 -10.83 2.58 -28.63
C ASP A 266 -10.13 1.26 -28.26
N LYS A 267 -10.37 0.19 -29.02
CA LYS A 267 -9.79 -1.14 -28.77
C LYS A 267 -8.25 -1.20 -28.80
N ASN A 268 -7.58 -0.19 -29.32
CA ASN A 268 -6.13 -0.16 -29.49
C ASN A 268 -5.46 0.93 -28.65
N ARG A 269 -6.20 1.97 -28.27
CA ARG A 269 -5.70 3.17 -27.60
C ARG A 269 -6.73 3.70 -26.62
N GLY A 270 -6.36 3.76 -25.37
CA GLY A 270 -7.21 4.29 -24.31
C GLY A 270 -6.55 4.15 -22.95
N ALA A 271 -7.26 4.58 -21.93
CA ALA A 271 -6.85 4.45 -20.54
C ALA A 271 -8.07 4.24 -19.66
N TRP A 272 -7.88 3.54 -18.55
CA TRP A 272 -8.88 3.53 -17.49
C TRP A 272 -8.87 4.87 -16.76
N LYS A 273 -10.07 5.42 -16.55
CA LYS A 273 -10.29 6.74 -15.97
C LYS A 273 -11.12 6.63 -14.70
N LEU A 274 -10.57 7.22 -13.64
CA LEU A 274 -11.27 7.40 -12.38
C LEU A 274 -12.36 8.47 -12.55
N GLN A 275 -13.48 8.28 -11.86
CA GLN A 275 -14.55 9.27 -11.80
C GLN A 275 -14.16 10.40 -10.83
N GLU A 276 -14.52 11.64 -11.14
CA GLU A 276 -13.95 12.80 -10.42
C GLU A 276 -14.22 12.81 -8.90
N ASN A 277 -15.35 12.26 -8.47
CA ASN A 277 -15.73 12.14 -7.06
C ASN A 277 -15.70 10.69 -6.57
N GLY A 278 -14.96 9.82 -7.27
CA GLY A 278 -14.78 8.42 -6.88
C GLY A 278 -13.65 8.27 -5.88
N SER A 279 -13.93 7.59 -4.78
CA SER A 279 -12.94 7.25 -3.77
C SER A 279 -12.12 6.02 -4.18
N MET A 280 -10.86 5.94 -3.76
CA MET A 280 -9.99 4.78 -4.02
C MET A 280 -8.92 4.63 -2.94
N ASN A 281 -8.77 3.43 -2.37
CA ASN A 281 -7.70 3.14 -1.42
C ASN A 281 -6.35 3.07 -2.13
N ILE A 282 -5.36 3.78 -1.60
CA ILE A 282 -4.02 3.92 -2.21
C ILE A 282 -2.96 3.22 -1.36
N ARG A 283 -3.06 3.33 -0.03
CA ARG A 283 -2.12 2.75 0.93
C ARG A 283 -2.81 2.28 2.19
N LEU A 284 -2.24 1.24 2.79
CA LEU A 284 -2.57 0.72 4.11
C LEU A 284 -1.25 0.31 4.76
N PHE A 285 -0.92 0.87 5.92
CA PHE A 285 0.33 0.58 6.64
C PHE A 285 0.19 0.96 8.11
N GLN A 286 1.10 0.45 8.96
CA GLN A 286 1.23 0.90 10.33
C GLN A 286 2.33 1.96 10.42
N ASP A 287 2.06 3.04 11.13
CA ASP A 287 3.10 4.00 11.48
C ASP A 287 3.99 3.41 12.58
N ILE A 288 5.29 3.31 12.32
CA ILE A 288 6.28 2.66 13.18
C ILE A 288 6.43 3.41 14.50
N SER A 289 6.43 4.75 14.47
CA SER A 289 6.70 5.56 15.66
C SER A 289 5.52 5.61 16.64
N SER A 290 4.29 5.69 16.15
CA SER A 290 3.08 5.75 17.00
C SER A 290 2.39 4.40 17.19
N GLY A 291 2.65 3.41 16.34
CA GLY A 291 1.92 2.14 16.29
C GLY A 291 0.49 2.25 15.76
N LEU A 292 0.07 3.42 15.26
CA LEU A 292 -1.25 3.65 14.70
C LEU A 292 -1.36 3.07 13.29
N ASN A 293 -2.55 2.59 12.95
CA ASN A 293 -2.85 2.11 11.60
C ASN A 293 -3.24 3.29 10.71
N VAL A 294 -2.73 3.32 9.50
CA VAL A 294 -2.93 4.43 8.55
C VAL A 294 -3.47 3.90 7.24
N ARG A 295 -4.53 4.55 6.75
CA ARG A 295 -5.14 4.32 5.43
C ARG A 295 -5.10 5.62 4.66
N MET A 296 -4.57 5.57 3.43
CA MET A 296 -4.61 6.71 2.51
C MET A 296 -5.62 6.44 1.40
N THR A 297 -6.57 7.34 1.22
CA THR A 297 -7.66 7.22 0.25
C THR A 297 -7.72 8.45 -0.64
N LEU A 298 -7.67 8.27 -1.95
CA LEU A 298 -8.04 9.33 -2.91
C LEU A 298 -9.54 9.57 -2.77
N ILE A 299 -9.98 10.80 -2.59
CA ILE A 299 -11.42 11.15 -2.47
C ILE A 299 -11.92 12.05 -3.59
N LYS A 300 -11.00 12.73 -4.28
CA LYS A 300 -11.33 13.63 -5.38
C LYS A 300 -10.20 13.63 -6.40
N HIS A 301 -10.57 13.54 -7.67
CA HIS A 301 -9.66 13.56 -8.81
C HIS A 301 -10.23 14.50 -9.86
N ARG A 302 -9.64 15.69 -10.02
CA ARG A 302 -10.11 16.66 -11.01
C ARG A 302 -9.22 16.60 -12.24
N GLN A 303 -9.80 16.24 -13.37
CA GLN A 303 -9.08 16.19 -14.64
C GLN A 303 -8.96 17.58 -15.28
N PRO A 304 -7.91 17.82 -16.08
CA PRO A 304 -7.79 19.05 -16.87
C PRO A 304 -8.91 19.17 -17.91
N ASP A 305 -9.02 20.38 -18.45
CA ASP A 305 -9.90 20.68 -19.58
C ASP A 305 -9.78 19.59 -20.68
N PRO A 306 -10.91 18.97 -21.07
CA PRO A 306 -10.92 17.94 -22.10
C PRO A 306 -10.31 18.42 -23.43
N ASP A 307 -10.32 19.72 -23.71
CA ASP A 307 -9.80 20.34 -24.93
C ASP A 307 -8.26 20.30 -25.05
N ILE A 308 -7.53 20.05 -23.95
CA ILE A 308 -6.07 19.87 -23.99
C ILE A 308 -5.78 18.48 -24.56
N LEU A 309 -5.47 18.34 -25.86
CA LEU A 309 -5.34 17.02 -26.49
C LEU A 309 -4.00 16.31 -26.25
N ASP A 310 -2.94 17.02 -25.83
CA ASP A 310 -1.62 16.42 -25.61
C ASP A 310 -1.58 15.62 -24.29
N PRO A 311 -1.43 14.27 -24.33
CA PRO A 311 -1.36 13.45 -23.13
C PRO A 311 -0.19 13.82 -22.20
N ARG A 312 0.89 14.38 -22.74
CA ARG A 312 2.05 14.81 -21.94
C ARG A 312 1.77 16.06 -21.16
N GLN A 313 0.91 16.93 -21.68
CA GLN A 313 0.42 18.09 -20.96
C GLN A 313 -0.66 17.67 -19.95
N LYS A 314 -1.57 16.76 -20.32
CA LYS A 314 -2.62 16.28 -19.40
C LYS A 314 -2.09 15.60 -18.14
N MET A 315 -1.03 14.77 -18.23
CA MET A 315 -0.62 13.91 -17.10
C MET A 315 -0.18 14.68 -15.84
N PHE A 316 0.14 15.97 -15.98
CA PHE A 316 0.56 16.83 -14.88
C PHE A 316 -0.50 17.86 -14.50
N LEU A 317 -1.71 17.81 -15.05
CA LEU A 317 -2.73 18.80 -14.76
C LEU A 317 -3.82 18.29 -13.83
N ASP A 318 -3.81 16.99 -13.52
CA ASP A 318 -4.73 16.41 -12.55
C ASP A 318 -4.49 17.03 -11.16
N GLU A 319 -5.56 17.43 -10.50
CA GLU A 319 -5.56 17.81 -9.09
C GLU A 319 -6.16 16.66 -8.29
N ASN A 320 -5.45 16.22 -7.24
CA ASN A 320 -5.88 15.07 -6.43
C ASN A 320 -5.98 15.46 -4.97
N THR A 321 -7.09 15.11 -4.33
CA THR A 321 -7.29 15.25 -2.89
C THR A 321 -7.31 13.87 -2.25
N TYR A 322 -6.48 13.69 -1.24
CA TYR A 322 -6.42 12.46 -0.46
C TYR A 322 -6.81 12.73 0.99
N LEU A 323 -7.35 11.70 1.63
CA LEU A 323 -7.48 11.63 3.08
C LEU A 323 -6.48 10.64 3.65
N LEU A 324 -5.77 11.08 4.67
CA LEU A 324 -4.99 10.25 5.56
C LEU A 324 -5.84 9.94 6.80
N LEU A 325 -6.38 8.73 6.83
CA LEU A 325 -7.20 8.22 7.92
C LEU A 325 -6.31 7.50 8.93
N ILE A 326 -6.38 7.92 10.18
CA ILE A 326 -5.53 7.43 11.28
C ILE A 326 -6.41 6.68 12.26
N TYR A 327 -6.07 5.42 12.51
CA TYR A 327 -6.81 4.51 13.38
C TYR A 327 -5.94 4.01 14.52
N ASP A 328 -6.57 3.73 15.66
CA ASP A 328 -5.92 2.99 16.75
C ASP A 328 -5.65 1.52 16.35
N PRO A 329 -4.92 0.75 17.18
CA PRO A 329 -4.69 -0.68 16.93
C PRO A 329 -5.96 -1.54 16.82
N ASP A 330 -7.09 -1.07 17.36
CA ASP A 330 -8.40 -1.73 17.27
C ASP A 330 -9.21 -1.29 16.04
N TRP A 331 -8.63 -0.47 15.16
CA TRP A 331 -9.28 0.12 13.99
C TRP A 331 -10.38 1.15 14.29
N LYS A 332 -10.32 1.83 15.44
CA LYS A 332 -11.18 2.99 15.73
C LYS A 332 -10.55 4.26 15.16
N LEU A 333 -11.34 5.06 14.45
CA LEU A 333 -10.85 6.30 13.85
C LEU A 333 -10.42 7.30 14.93
N ARG A 334 -9.23 7.88 14.76
CA ARG A 334 -8.62 8.88 15.66
C ARG A 334 -8.42 10.21 14.96
N GLY A 335 -8.11 10.19 13.66
CA GLY A 335 -7.92 11.39 12.85
C GLY A 335 -8.21 11.19 11.37
N GLU A 336 -8.53 12.30 10.70
CA GLU A 336 -8.73 12.39 9.26
C GLU A 336 -8.08 13.67 8.75
N LEU A 337 -6.96 13.54 8.04
CA LEU A 337 -6.19 14.68 7.53
C LEU A 337 -6.32 14.78 6.01
N GLU A 338 -6.66 15.96 5.52
CA GLU A 338 -6.76 16.23 4.07
C GLU A 338 -5.40 16.66 3.52
N ILE A 339 -5.03 16.15 2.34
CA ILE A 339 -3.90 16.65 1.56
C ILE A 339 -4.29 16.85 0.11
N ILE A 340 -3.90 17.99 -0.45
CA ILE A 340 -4.18 18.38 -1.83
C ILE A 340 -2.87 18.43 -2.61
N TYR A 341 -2.82 17.68 -3.71
CA TYR A 341 -1.78 17.82 -4.73
C TYR A 341 -2.34 18.64 -5.89
N PRO A 342 -1.97 19.94 -6.01
CA PRO A 342 -2.42 20.79 -7.10
C PRO A 342 -1.86 20.32 -8.44
N SER A 343 -2.44 20.82 -9.53
CA SER A 343 -1.91 20.64 -10.88
C SER A 343 -0.41 20.97 -10.92
N GLY A 344 0.36 20.10 -11.55
CA GLY A 344 1.82 20.16 -11.66
C GLY A 344 2.53 19.28 -10.63
N THR A 345 1.81 18.78 -9.63
CA THR A 345 2.35 17.97 -8.53
C THR A 345 1.63 16.64 -8.45
N ARG A 346 2.17 15.68 -7.69
CA ARG A 346 1.50 14.39 -7.44
C ARG A 346 1.97 13.74 -6.15
N PHE A 347 1.10 12.90 -5.61
CA PHE A 347 1.49 11.93 -4.62
C PHE A 347 2.42 10.89 -5.26
N GLU A 348 3.51 10.57 -4.60
CA GLU A 348 4.50 9.59 -5.07
C GLU A 348 4.85 8.61 -3.94
N ASN A 349 5.05 9.12 -2.72
CA ASN A 349 5.64 8.36 -1.64
C ASN A 349 5.06 8.71 -0.27
N ILE A 350 4.80 7.67 0.50
CA ILE A 350 4.53 7.74 1.94
C ILE A 350 5.21 6.53 2.60
N PHE A 351 5.91 6.77 3.70
CA PHE A 351 6.54 5.71 4.49
C PHE A 351 6.76 6.19 5.92
N SER A 352 6.84 5.25 6.85
CA SER A 352 7.11 5.55 8.26
C SER A 352 8.52 5.09 8.64
N THR A 353 9.12 5.79 9.61
CA THR A 353 10.33 5.38 10.33
C THR A 353 10.10 5.59 11.83
N SER A 354 11.06 5.18 12.67
CA SER A 354 11.07 5.47 14.10
C SER A 354 11.00 6.97 14.44
N GLU A 355 11.35 7.84 13.49
CA GLU A 355 11.32 9.29 13.65
C GLU A 355 9.93 9.88 13.37
N GLY A 356 9.07 9.21 12.61
CA GLY A 356 7.74 9.69 12.23
C GLY A 356 7.26 9.20 10.86
N LEU A 357 6.11 9.72 10.43
CA LEU A 357 5.54 9.46 9.12
C LEU A 357 6.02 10.51 8.11
N PHE A 358 6.45 10.06 6.94
CA PHE A 358 6.94 10.91 5.86
C PHE A 358 6.06 10.80 4.63
N ILE A 359 5.64 11.95 4.10
CA ILE A 359 4.86 12.05 2.85
C ILE A 359 5.51 13.09 1.94
N ASN A 360 5.63 12.79 0.64
CA ASN A 360 6.33 13.68 -0.28
C ASN A 360 5.61 15.04 -0.37
N LYS A 361 6.38 16.13 -0.30
CA LYS A 361 5.80 17.48 -0.47
C LYS A 361 5.23 17.61 -1.89
N PRO A 362 4.09 18.29 -2.07
CA PRO A 362 3.57 18.58 -3.41
C PRO A 362 4.58 19.32 -4.27
N GLU A 363 5.17 20.40 -3.73
CA GLU A 363 6.22 21.15 -4.41
C GLU A 363 7.61 20.62 -4.03
N GLN A 364 8.40 20.27 -5.06
CA GLN A 364 9.81 19.86 -4.92
C GLN A 364 10.68 21.03 -5.39
N LYS A 365 11.45 21.65 -4.47
CA LYS A 365 12.19 22.89 -4.78
C LYS A 365 13.50 22.66 -5.54
N SER A 366 14.02 21.44 -5.49
CA SER A 366 15.31 21.08 -6.05
C SER A 366 15.17 19.83 -6.91
N GLU A 367 15.93 19.76 -8.00
CA GLU A 367 16.11 18.52 -8.76
C GLU A 367 17.07 17.55 -8.05
N ASP A 368 17.95 18.08 -7.20
CA ASP A 368 19.01 17.34 -6.49
C ASP A 368 18.54 16.78 -5.14
N GLU A 369 17.38 17.22 -4.64
CA GLU A 369 16.83 16.76 -3.37
C GLU A 369 15.39 16.29 -3.54
N TYR A 370 15.01 15.31 -2.73
CA TYR A 370 13.64 14.85 -2.65
C TYR A 370 13.06 15.08 -1.26
N GLU A 371 12.08 15.97 -1.18
CA GLU A 371 11.58 16.53 0.07
C GLU A 371 10.28 15.88 0.54
N PHE A 372 10.21 15.67 1.86
CA PHE A 372 9.07 15.12 2.58
C PHE A 372 8.62 16.08 3.68
N TYR A 373 7.31 16.10 3.93
CA TYR A 373 6.79 16.50 5.23
C TYR A 373 7.03 15.39 6.25
N LYS A 374 7.38 15.78 7.47
CA LYS A 374 7.42 14.89 8.64
C LYS A 374 6.16 15.15 9.48
N LEU A 375 5.41 14.09 9.74
CA LEU A 375 4.23 14.09 10.60
C LEU A 375 4.54 13.30 11.87
N ASP A 376 4.11 13.83 13.00
CA ASP A 376 4.12 13.12 14.28
C ASP A 376 2.71 12.66 14.61
N LEU A 377 2.46 11.35 14.47
CA LEU A 377 1.13 10.78 14.74
C LEU A 377 0.91 10.44 16.21
N THR A 378 1.90 10.62 17.09
CA THR A 378 1.73 10.32 18.53
C THR A 378 0.66 11.20 19.20
N GLN A 379 0.37 12.37 18.64
CA GLN A 379 -0.72 13.23 19.11
C GLN A 379 -2.13 12.62 18.93
N PHE A 380 -2.27 11.51 18.19
CA PHE A 380 -3.54 10.80 18.01
C PHE A 380 -3.68 9.55 18.90
N THR A 381 -2.66 9.24 19.73
CA THR A 381 -2.66 8.01 20.54
C THR A 381 -3.52 8.13 21.80
N ASP A 382 -3.75 9.32 22.36
CA ASP A 382 -4.51 9.52 23.61
C ASP A 382 -5.44 10.72 23.63
#